data_AF-A0A1G8SSI6-F1
#
_entry.id   AF-A0A1G8SSI6-F1
#
_cell.length_a   1.000
_cell.length_b   1.000
_cell.length_c   1.000
_cell.angle_alpha   90.00
_cell.angle_beta   90.00
_cell.angle_gamma   90.00
#
_symmetry.space_group_name_H-M   'P 1'
#
loop_
_entity.id
_entity.type
_entity.pdbx_description
1 polymer ?
#
loop_
_entity_poly.entity_id
_entity_poly.type
_entity_poly.pdbx_seq_one_letter_code
_entity_poly.pdbx_strand_id
1 'polypeptide(L)'
;MYKIIAIAGFLIRQFIIPNPFSAFGGWGELYNFLASGVIATITYFTVGLFYEKGEAPIIGSIMYLIAYSLYTFELWLILLPYPNWWFMGLIFVLISVADIAIIHFIRKYKV
;
A
#
# COMPACT_ATOMS: atom_id res chain seq x y z
N MET A 1 2.36 -20.11 -11.34
CA MET A 1 1.29 -19.12 -11.05
C MET A 1 1.72 -18.05 -10.05
N TYR A 2 2.12 -18.37 -8.82
CA TYR A 2 2.47 -17.37 -7.79
C TYR A 2 3.53 -16.33 -8.23
N LYS A 3 4.66 -16.77 -8.80
CA LYS A 3 5.70 -15.85 -9.29
C LYS A 3 5.22 -14.92 -10.41
N ILE A 4 4.32 -15.40 -11.28
CA ILE A 4 3.76 -14.62 -12.38
C ILE A 4 2.86 -13.51 -11.84
N ILE A 5 1.99 -13.84 -10.87
CA ILE A 5 1.12 -12.86 -10.22
C ILE A 5 1.95 -11.84 -9.42
N ALA A 6 3.03 -12.28 -8.76
CA ALA A 6 3.94 -11.39 -8.05
C ALA A 6 4.67 -10.42 -8.98
N ILE A 7 5.17 -10.90 -10.12
CA ILE A 7 5.82 -10.07 -11.14
C ILE A 7 4.81 -9.11 -11.78
N ALA A 8 3.64 -9.61 -12.19
CA ALA A 8 2.57 -8.77 -12.74
C ALA A 8 2.16 -7.69 -11.73
N GLY A 9 1.99 -8.05 -10.45
CA GLY A 9 1.69 -7.11 -9.38
C GLY A 9 2.80 -6.08 -9.18
N PHE A 10 4.07 -6.47 -9.29
CA PHE A 10 5.20 -5.52 -9.25
C PHE A 10 5.15 -4.53 -10.42
N LEU A 11 4.91 -5.00 -11.64
CA LEU A 11 4.80 -4.15 -12.83
C LEU A 11 3.62 -3.19 -12.73
N ILE A 12 2.46 -3.67 -12.27
CA ILE A 12 1.28 -2.82 -12.05
C ILE A 12 1.61 -1.70 -11.06
N ARG A 13 2.22 -2.04 -9.91
CA ARG A 13 2.58 -1.05 -8.88
C ARG A 13 3.62 -0.04 -9.33
N GLN A 14 4.56 -0.45 -10.18
CA GLN A 14 5.67 0.41 -10.60
C GLN A 14 5.30 1.30 -11.79
N PHE A 15 4.47 0.82 -12.73
CA PHE A 15 4.26 1.47 -14.02
C PHE A 15 2.81 1.88 -14.31
N ILE A 16 1.82 1.25 -13.67
CA ILE A 16 0.40 1.55 -13.91
C ILE A 16 -0.13 2.49 -12.83
N ILE A 17 0.26 2.29 -11.57
CA ILE A 17 -0.15 3.17 -10.48
C ILE A 17 0.62 4.49 -10.59
N PRO A 18 -0.07 5.64 -10.69
CA PRO A 18 0.60 6.94 -10.82
C PRO A 18 1.54 7.20 -9.66
N ASN A 19 2.73 7.75 -9.94
CA ASN A 19 3.65 8.18 -8.89
C ASN A 19 2.97 9.30 -8.10
N PRO A 20 2.64 9.04 -6.82
CA PRO A 20 1.90 10.00 -6.03
C PRO A 20 2.78 11.27 -5.81
N PHE A 21 4.11 11.11 -5.76
CA PHE A 21 5.09 12.17 -5.55
C PHE A 21 5.56 12.90 -6.82
N SER A 22 4.87 12.72 -7.94
CA SER A 22 5.16 13.44 -9.19
C SER A 22 5.17 14.97 -9.02
N ALA A 23 4.44 15.50 -8.03
CA ALA A 23 4.43 16.93 -7.71
C ALA A 23 5.74 17.48 -7.11
N PHE A 24 6.68 16.63 -6.66
CA PHE A 24 7.94 17.06 -6.03
C PHE A 24 9.10 17.31 -7.01
N GLY A 25 8.80 17.40 -8.31
CA GLY A 25 9.80 17.66 -9.35
C GLY A 25 10.92 16.60 -9.35
N GLY A 26 12.17 17.03 -9.44
CA GLY A 26 13.34 16.13 -9.54
C GLY A 26 13.55 15.16 -8.37
N TRP A 27 12.87 15.36 -7.23
CA TRP A 27 12.92 14.46 -6.07
C TRP A 27 11.78 13.43 -6.05
N GLY A 28 10.75 13.58 -6.90
CA GLY A 28 9.53 12.78 -6.88
C GLY A 28 9.77 11.28 -7.10
N GLU A 29 10.77 10.90 -7.90
CA GLU A 29 11.11 9.49 -8.12
C GLU A 29 11.78 8.85 -6.89
N LEU A 30 12.73 9.55 -6.26
CA LEU A 30 13.38 9.09 -5.04
C LEU A 30 12.34 8.88 -3.93
N TYR A 31 11.46 9.85 -3.79
CA TYR A 31 10.33 9.86 -2.88
C TYR A 31 9.37 8.69 -3.13
N ASN A 32 9.00 8.45 -4.38
CA ASN A 32 8.20 7.28 -4.74
C ASN A 32 8.88 5.96 -4.39
N PHE A 33 10.19 5.85 -4.63
CA PHE A 33 10.95 4.65 -4.31
C PHE A 33 10.95 4.36 -2.81
N LEU A 34 11.24 5.38 -1.98
CA LEU A 34 11.22 5.27 -0.52
C LEU A 34 9.82 4.91 0.00
N ALA A 35 8.79 5.61 -0.46
CA ALA A 35 7.42 5.37 -0.06
C ALA A 35 6.93 3.98 -0.50
N SER A 36 7.31 3.51 -1.68
CA SER A 36 6.94 2.17 -2.18
C SER A 36 7.41 1.06 -1.24
N GLY A 37 8.60 1.18 -0.64
CA GLY A 37 9.08 0.23 0.37
C GLY A 37 8.26 0.26 1.66
N VAL A 38 7.86 1.45 2.11
CA VAL A 38 7.01 1.62 3.30
C VAL A 38 5.60 1.07 3.05
N ILE A 39 4.99 1.43 1.92
CA ILE A 39 3.66 0.93 1.50
C ILE A 39 3.69 -0.58 1.38
N ALA A 40 4.74 -1.16 0.79
CA ALA A 40 4.90 -2.61 0.68
C ALA A 40 4.90 -3.30 2.07
N THR A 41 5.62 -2.71 3.02
CA THR A 41 5.70 -3.22 4.40
C THR A 41 4.34 -3.19 5.08
N ILE A 42 3.64 -2.04 5.02
CA ILE A 42 2.30 -1.87 5.59
C ILE A 42 1.32 -2.85 4.94
N THR A 43 1.32 -2.93 3.61
CA THR A 43 0.50 -3.87 2.84
C THR A 43 0.71 -5.30 3.31
N TYR A 44 1.95 -5.72 3.55
CA TYR A 44 2.25 -7.07 4.01
C TYR A 44 1.60 -7.36 5.38
N PHE A 45 1.69 -6.44 6.32
CA PHE A 45 1.03 -6.58 7.63
C PHE A 45 -0.49 -6.60 7.51
N THR A 46 -1.06 -5.66 6.76
CA THR A 46 -2.50 -5.56 6.53
C THR A 46 -3.06 -6.86 5.95
N VAL A 47 -2.39 -7.39 4.92
CA VAL A 47 -2.79 -8.63 4.25
C VAL A 47 -2.60 -9.86 5.15
N GLY A 48 -1.55 -9.88 5.97
CA GLY A 48 -1.31 -10.93 6.97
C GLY A 48 -2.38 -11.01 8.06
N LEU A 49 -3.22 -9.99 8.22
CA LEU A 49 -4.38 -10.06 9.12
C LEU A 49 -5.52 -10.91 8.57
N PHE A 50 -5.56 -11.17 7.26
CA PHE A 50 -6.67 -11.88 6.61
C PHE A 50 -6.46 -13.38 6.41
N TYR A 51 -5.22 -13.87 6.32
CA TYR A 51 -4.92 -15.30 6.13
C TYR A 51 -3.51 -15.65 6.64
N GLU A 52 -3.27 -16.93 6.95
CA GLU A 52 -1.94 -17.39 7.36
C GLU A 52 -1.04 -17.69 6.15
N LYS A 53 0.23 -17.34 6.27
CA LYS A 53 1.21 -17.54 5.21
C LYS A 53 1.29 -19.03 4.82
N GLY A 54 0.86 -19.35 3.61
CA GLY A 54 0.91 -20.71 3.06
C GLY A 54 -0.46 -21.33 2.80
N GLU A 55 -1.53 -20.78 3.37
CA GLU A 55 -2.90 -21.32 3.19
C GLU A 55 -3.44 -21.06 1.78
N ALA A 56 -3.30 -19.82 1.26
CA ALA A 56 -3.86 -19.44 -0.03
C ALA A 56 -2.96 -18.43 -0.79
N PRO A 57 -1.87 -18.89 -1.45
CA PRO A 57 -0.85 -18.00 -2.02
C PRO A 57 -1.35 -17.10 -3.17
N ILE A 58 -2.38 -17.54 -3.90
CA ILE A 58 -3.00 -16.74 -4.97
C ILE A 58 -3.85 -15.63 -4.37
N ILE A 59 -4.73 -15.97 -3.42
CA ILE A 59 -5.59 -15.01 -2.72
C ILE A 59 -4.72 -13.96 -2.04
N GLY A 60 -3.65 -14.39 -1.38
CA GLY A 60 -2.69 -13.50 -0.75
C GLY A 60 -2.04 -12.49 -1.70
N SER A 61 -1.66 -12.92 -2.89
CA SER A 61 -1.08 -12.04 -3.91
C SER A 61 -2.09 -11.01 -4.44
N ILE A 62 -3.34 -11.43 -4.63
CA ILE A 62 -4.42 -10.53 -5.09
C ILE A 62 -4.75 -9.50 -4.01
N MET A 63 -4.93 -9.94 -2.76
CA MET A 63 -5.19 -9.04 -1.63
C MET A 63 -4.04 -8.05 -1.43
N TYR A 64 -2.79 -8.50 -1.59
CA TYR A 64 -1.63 -7.62 -1.57
C TYR A 64 -1.68 -6.57 -2.67
N LEU A 65 -2.01 -6.95 -3.90
CA LEU A 65 -2.13 -5.98 -4.98
C LEU A 65 -3.22 -4.94 -4.69
N ILE A 66 -4.38 -5.38 -4.19
CA ILE A 66 -5.50 -4.50 -3.84
C ILE A 66 -5.09 -3.53 -2.72
N ALA A 67 -4.59 -4.05 -1.60
CA ALA A 67 -4.21 -3.24 -0.45
C ALA A 67 -3.08 -2.25 -0.79
N TYR A 68 -2.06 -2.68 -1.54
CA TYR A 68 -1.01 -1.77 -2.01
C TYR A 68 -1.59 -0.65 -2.88
N SER A 69 -2.50 -1.01 -3.79
CA SER A 69 -3.12 -0.03 -4.69
C SER A 69 -3.97 0.97 -3.92
N LEU A 70 -4.71 0.51 -2.91
CA LEU A 70 -5.47 1.35 -1.99
C LEU A 70 -4.56 2.34 -1.26
N TYR A 71 -3.50 1.86 -0.60
CA TYR A 71 -2.57 2.73 0.11
C TYR A 71 -1.87 3.73 -0.80
N THR A 72 -1.50 3.32 -2.02
CA THR A 72 -0.88 4.25 -2.98
C THR A 72 -1.88 5.29 -3.47
N PHE A 73 -3.15 4.91 -3.66
CA PHE A 73 -4.22 5.81 -4.04
C PHE A 73 -4.56 6.81 -2.92
N GLU A 74 -4.64 6.36 -1.67
CA GLU A 74 -4.81 7.23 -0.50
C GLU A 74 -3.68 8.24 -0.40
N LEU A 75 -2.44 7.77 -0.55
CA LEU A 75 -1.26 8.62 -0.55
C LEU A 75 -1.32 9.66 -1.68
N TRP A 76 -1.77 9.27 -2.88
CA TRP A 76 -2.00 10.20 -3.98
C TRP A 76 -3.08 11.24 -3.66
N LEU A 77 -4.19 10.85 -3.03
CA LEU A 77 -5.24 11.78 -2.62
C LEU A 77 -4.74 12.79 -1.58
N ILE A 78 -3.89 12.37 -0.65
CA ILE A 78 -3.25 13.28 0.32
C ILE A 78 -2.30 14.26 -0.39
N LEU A 79 -1.70 13.87 -1.53
CA LEU A 79 -0.74 14.69 -2.29
C LEU A 79 -1.37 15.81 -3.09
N LEU A 80 -2.58 15.58 -3.61
CA LEU A 80 -3.27 16.54 -4.47
C LEU A 80 -3.39 17.95 -3.86
N PRO A 81 -3.86 18.13 -2.61
CA PRO A 81 -4.07 19.46 -2.06
C PRO A 81 -2.81 20.10 -1.45
N TYR A 82 -1.81 19.32 -1.01
CA TYR A 82 -0.71 19.86 -0.20
C TYR A 82 0.59 19.03 -0.33
N PRO A 83 1.46 19.33 -1.31
CA PRO A 83 2.70 18.58 -1.52
C PRO A 83 3.77 18.96 -0.48
N ASN A 84 3.60 18.48 0.77
CA ASN A 84 4.57 18.63 1.87
C ASN A 84 4.93 17.25 2.45
N TRP A 85 6.10 16.74 2.08
CA TRP A 85 6.56 15.39 2.40
C TRP A 85 6.40 14.98 3.90
N TRP A 86 6.67 15.89 4.85
CA TRP A 86 6.62 15.58 6.28
C TRP A 86 5.20 15.43 6.82
N PHE A 87 4.34 16.41 6.54
CA PHE A 87 2.93 16.39 6.95
C PHE A 87 2.21 15.16 6.40
N MET A 88 2.62 14.77 5.21
CA MET A 88 2.07 13.68 4.45
C MET A 88 2.48 12.30 4.93
N GLY A 89 3.77 12.09 5.23
CA GLY A 89 4.22 10.87 5.86
C GLY A 89 3.47 10.62 7.16
N LEU A 90 3.20 11.67 7.94
CA LEU A 90 2.42 11.59 9.17
C LEU A 90 0.96 11.18 8.90
N ILE A 91 0.24 11.86 8.00
CA ILE A 91 -1.17 11.52 7.70
C ILE A 91 -1.28 10.09 7.16
N PHE A 92 -0.39 9.71 6.24
CA PHE A 92 -0.41 8.37 5.65
C PHE A 92 -0.19 7.27 6.69
N VAL A 93 0.73 7.47 7.64
CA VAL A 93 0.93 6.55 8.76
C VAL A 93 -0.32 6.47 9.65
N LEU A 94 -0.96 7.60 9.96
CA LEU A 94 -2.18 7.62 10.78
C LEU A 94 -3.33 6.86 10.11
N ILE A 95 -3.54 7.05 8.80
CA ILE A 95 -4.55 6.31 8.02
C ILE A 95 -4.21 4.82 7.99
N SER A 96 -2.95 4.47 7.70
CA SER A 96 -2.51 3.07 7.68
C SER A 96 -2.73 2.35 9.01
N VAL A 97 -2.47 3.04 10.13
CA VAL A 97 -2.75 2.51 11.48
C VAL A 97 -4.26 2.36 11.70
N ALA A 98 -5.07 3.32 11.27
CA ALA A 98 -6.53 3.24 11.35
C ALA A 98 -7.08 2.06 10.54
N ASP A 99 -6.61 1.82 9.32
CA ASP A 99 -7.04 0.69 8.48
C ASP A 99 -6.70 -0.64 9.14
N ILE A 100 -5.48 -0.78 9.65
CA ILE A 100 -5.04 -1.96 10.39
C ILE A 100 -5.93 -2.19 11.63
N ALA A 101 -6.24 -1.12 12.38
CA ALA A 101 -7.09 -1.21 13.56
C ALA A 101 -8.54 -1.60 13.21
N ILE A 102 -9.10 -1.03 12.14
CA ILE A 102 -10.45 -1.35 11.63
C ILE A 102 -10.50 -2.81 11.18
N ILE A 103 -9.52 -3.26 10.41
CA ILE A 103 -9.45 -4.66 9.93
C ILE A 103 -9.32 -5.62 11.12
N HIS A 104 -8.47 -5.30 12.09
CA HIS A 104 -8.33 -6.10 13.30
C HIS A 104 -9.62 -6.15 14.11
N PHE A 105 -10.31 -5.01 14.25
CA PHE A 105 -11.62 -4.93 14.90
C PHE A 105 -12.64 -5.80 14.17
N ILE A 106 -12.81 -5.64 12.85
CA ILE A 106 -13.73 -6.44 12.04
C ILE A 106 -13.46 -7.94 12.21
N ARG A 107 -12.19 -8.36 12.20
CA ARG A 107 -11.81 -9.77 12.42
C ARG A 107 -12.21 -10.27 13.80
N LYS A 108 -12.05 -9.45 14.84
CA LYS A 108 -12.40 -9.82 16.21
C LYS A 108 -13.90 -10.03 16.42
N TYR A 109 -14.74 -9.30 15.69
CA TYR A 109 -16.20 -9.32 15.86
C TYR A 109 -16.98 -10.11 14.79
N LYS A 110 -16.32 -10.56 13.72
CA LYS A 110 -16.85 -11.60 12.84
C LYS A 110 -16.50 -12.98 13.44
N VAL A 111 -17.41 -13.46 14.31
CA VAL A 111 -17.58 -14.89 14.64
C VAL A 111 -18.34 -15.56 13.51
#